data_AF-A0A167ENL4-F1
#
_entry.id   AF-A0A167ENL4-F1
#
_cell.length_a   1.000
_cell.length_b   1.000
_cell.length_c   1.000
_cell.angle_alpha   90.00
_cell.angle_beta   90.00
_cell.angle_gamma   90.00
#
_symmetry.space_group_name_H-M   'P 1'
#
loop_
_entity.id
_entity.type
_entity.pdbx_description
1 polymer ?
#
loop_
_entity_poly.entity_id
_entity_poly.type
_entity_poly.pdbx_seq_one_letter_code
_entity_poly.pdbx_strand_id
1 'polypeptide(L)'
;MTEITNRLAELDEAVKNQFSDMKKIGYRIHSVFVHRGQATFGHYWIYINDMKQGVFRKYNDEYVTEVPYSEVFDDREDNTATPYFLVFVREDLANEYTDAVVRQPLSLQTEADKLSSIDSMES
;
A
#
# COMPACT_ATOMS: atom_id res chain seq x y z
N MET A 1 34.29 14.21 23.66
CA MET A 1 33.55 13.14 22.94
C MET A 1 32.09 13.10 23.39
N THR A 2 31.79 12.91 24.67
CA THR A 2 30.40 12.82 25.19
C THR A 2 29.56 14.09 25.01
N GLU A 3 30.15 15.28 25.16
CA GLU A 3 29.44 16.54 24.97
C GLU A 3 28.97 16.75 23.53
N ILE A 4 29.82 16.40 22.56
CA ILE A 4 29.49 16.48 21.13
C ILE A 4 28.39 15.48 20.78
N THR A 5 28.45 14.24 21.29
CA THR A 5 27.41 13.23 21.02
C THR A 5 26.07 13.61 21.63
N ASN A 6 26.07 14.19 22.84
CA ASN A 6 24.85 14.68 23.46
C ASN A 6 24.25 15.83 22.66
N ARG A 7 25.09 16.77 22.21
CA ARG A 7 24.63 17.89 21.40
C ARG A 7 24.09 17.45 20.05
N LEU A 8 24.67 16.43 19.43
CA LEU A 8 24.13 15.80 18.22
C LEU A 8 22.74 15.22 18.47
N ALA A 9 22.56 14.46 19.55
CA ALA A 9 21.27 13.87 19.90
C ALA A 9 20.19 14.93 20.17
N GLU A 10 20.54 16.00 20.90
CA GLU A 10 19.63 17.13 21.15
C GLU A 10 19.18 17.81 19.86
N LEU A 11 20.12 18.05 18.93
CA LEU A 11 19.82 18.69 17.65
C LEU A 11 19.00 17.77 16.76
N ASP A 12 19.31 16.48 16.70
CA ASP A 12 18.52 15.49 15.97
C ASP A 12 17.08 15.42 16.50
N GLU A 13 16.90 15.46 17.81
CA GLU A 13 15.57 15.51 18.43
C GLU A 13 14.82 16.81 18.10
N ALA A 14 15.51 17.95 18.18
CA ALA A 14 14.92 19.24 17.83
C ALA A 14 14.48 19.30 16.35
N VAL A 15 15.29 18.77 15.44
CA VAL A 15 14.96 18.68 14.00
C VAL A 15 13.79 17.73 13.77
N LYS A 16 13.79 16.54 14.38
CA LYS A 16 12.68 15.58 14.26
C LYS A 16 11.35 16.15 14.74
N ASN A 17 11.37 16.97 15.79
CA ASN A 17 10.17 17.51 16.42
C ASN A 17 9.77 18.90 15.94
N GLN A 18 10.50 19.48 14.96
CA GLN A 18 10.32 20.87 14.51
C GLN A 18 8.88 21.21 14.09
N PHE A 19 8.14 20.24 13.53
CA PHE A 19 6.78 20.43 13.01
C PHE A 19 5.73 19.60 13.78
N SER A 20 6.07 19.15 14.98
CA SER A 20 5.22 18.24 15.78
C SER A 20 3.87 18.86 16.19
N ASP A 21 3.74 20.17 16.11
CA ASP A 21 2.53 20.96 16.33
C ASP A 21 1.64 21.11 15.07
N MET A 22 2.19 20.90 13.87
CA MET A 22 1.48 21.07 12.59
C MET A 22 0.58 19.87 12.22
N LYS A 23 -0.42 19.55 13.05
CA LYS A 23 -1.31 18.38 12.89
C LYS A 23 -2.70 18.68 12.33
N LYS A 24 -2.93 19.89 11.83
CA LYS A 24 -4.27 20.36 11.43
C LYS A 24 -4.83 19.65 10.19
N ILE A 25 -3.98 19.28 9.23
CA ILE A 25 -4.38 18.69 7.96
C ILE A 25 -3.57 17.41 7.74
N GLY A 26 -4.22 16.26 7.93
CA GLY A 26 -3.63 14.94 7.71
C GLY A 26 -3.83 14.43 6.30
N TYR A 27 -2.88 13.63 5.81
CA TYR A 27 -2.98 12.88 4.57
C TYR A 27 -2.58 11.43 4.82
N ARG A 28 -3.31 10.50 4.21
CA ARG A 28 -3.03 9.06 4.27
C ARG A 28 -2.57 8.55 2.92
N ILE A 29 -1.60 7.63 2.92
CA ILE A 29 -1.17 6.94 1.71
C ILE A 29 -2.31 6.07 1.23
N HIS A 30 -2.84 6.40 0.05
CA HIS A 30 -3.89 5.63 -0.61
C HIS A 30 -3.29 4.54 -1.49
N SER A 31 -2.31 4.87 -2.33
CA SER A 31 -1.69 3.89 -3.20
C SER A 31 -0.22 4.15 -3.47
N VAL A 32 0.51 3.07 -3.68
CA VAL A 32 1.95 3.04 -3.97
C VAL A 32 2.16 2.31 -5.28
N PHE A 33 2.68 3.01 -6.27
CA PHE A 33 3.04 2.44 -7.57
C PHE A 33 4.49 2.01 -7.54
N VAL A 34 4.71 0.75 -7.89
CA VAL A 34 6.02 0.13 -7.81
C VAL A 34 6.44 -0.33 -9.19
N HIS A 35 7.71 -0.12 -9.48
CA HIS A 35 8.37 -0.61 -10.69
C HIS A 35 9.57 -1.45 -10.30
N ARG A 36 9.75 -2.60 -10.94
CA ARG A 36 10.93 -3.43 -10.82
C ARG A 36 11.50 -3.73 -12.20
N GLY A 37 12.68 -3.17 -12.48
CA GLY A 37 13.34 -3.36 -13.77
C GLY A 37 14.22 -2.18 -14.14
N GLN A 38 14.52 -2.07 -15.43
CA GLN A 38 15.29 -0.99 -16.04
C GLN A 38 14.37 0.09 -16.60
N ALA A 39 14.93 1.25 -16.97
CA ALA A 39 14.14 2.37 -17.51
C ALA A 39 13.36 2.03 -18.79
N THR A 40 13.82 1.05 -19.58
CA THR A 40 13.22 0.65 -20.86
C THR A 40 12.32 -0.58 -20.77
N PHE A 41 12.41 -1.35 -19.68
CA PHE A 41 11.61 -2.55 -19.46
C PHE A 41 11.58 -2.90 -17.97
N GLY A 42 10.40 -3.22 -17.47
CA GLY A 42 10.25 -3.74 -16.13
C GLY A 42 8.81 -4.09 -15.83
N HIS A 43 8.61 -4.57 -14.61
CA HIS A 43 7.33 -5.04 -14.11
C HIS A 43 6.70 -4.01 -13.18
N TYR A 44 5.40 -3.81 -13.32
CA TYR A 44 4.64 -2.81 -12.57
C TYR A 44 3.55 -3.48 -11.76
N TRP A 45 3.38 -3.02 -10.53
CA TRP A 45 2.21 -3.34 -9.72
C TRP A 45 1.87 -2.16 -8.83
N ILE A 46 0.68 -2.20 -8.24
CA ILE A 46 0.20 -1.16 -7.33
C ILE A 46 -0.23 -1.78 -6.01
N TYR A 47 0.18 -1.16 -4.91
CA TYR A 47 -0.42 -1.40 -3.60
C TYR A 47 -1.53 -0.38 -3.39
N ILE A 48 -2.73 -0.83 -3.03
CA ILE A 48 -3.86 0.04 -2.68
C ILE A 48 -4.23 -0.25 -1.21
N ASN A 49 -4.30 0.81 -0.42
CA ASN A 49 -4.76 0.77 0.96
C ASN A 49 -6.29 0.76 0.99
N ASP A 50 -6.87 -0.34 1.45
CA ASP A 50 -8.28 -0.39 1.78
C ASP A 50 -8.50 0.21 3.17
N MET A 51 -8.73 1.51 3.19
CA MET A 51 -8.92 2.31 4.41
C MET A 51 -10.04 1.77 5.31
N LYS A 52 -11.04 1.06 4.75
CA LYS A 52 -12.16 0.52 5.52
C LYS A 52 -11.80 -0.76 6.26
N GLN A 53 -10.91 -1.58 5.71
CA GLN A 53 -10.43 -2.81 6.34
C GLN A 53 -9.07 -2.62 7.04
N GLY A 54 -8.37 -1.53 6.76
CA GLY A 54 -7.06 -1.22 7.31
C GLY A 54 -5.93 -2.08 6.74
N VAL A 55 -6.13 -2.69 5.57
CA VAL A 55 -5.16 -3.60 4.92
C VAL A 55 -4.68 -3.04 3.59
N PHE A 56 -3.46 -3.42 3.20
CA PHE A 56 -2.98 -3.19 1.85
C PHE A 56 -3.27 -4.40 0.97
N ARG A 57 -3.64 -4.14 -0.28
CA ARG A 57 -3.74 -5.16 -1.32
C ARG A 57 -2.77 -4.86 -2.44
N LYS A 58 -2.08 -5.89 -2.90
CA LYS A 58 -1.19 -5.89 -4.05
C LYS A 58 -1.98 -6.30 -5.28
N TYR A 59 -2.04 -5.41 -6.25
CA TYR A 59 -2.66 -5.65 -7.56
C TYR A 59 -1.53 -5.88 -8.55
N ASN A 60 -1.31 -7.14 -8.87
CA ASN A 60 -0.21 -7.62 -9.68
C ASN A 60 -0.77 -8.41 -10.86
N ASP A 61 -1.03 -7.70 -11.97
CA ASP A 61 -1.71 -8.21 -13.16
C ASP A 61 -3.04 -8.91 -12.84
N GLU A 62 -3.11 -10.22 -13.03
CA GLU A 62 -4.31 -11.05 -12.82
C GLU A 62 -4.60 -11.34 -11.34
N TYR A 63 -3.64 -11.05 -10.45
CA TYR A 63 -3.71 -11.44 -9.04
C TYR A 63 -3.88 -10.23 -8.13
N VAL A 64 -4.85 -10.35 -7.23
CA VAL A 64 -5.05 -9.42 -6.11
C VAL A 64 -4.87 -10.18 -4.80
N THR A 65 -3.89 -9.77 -4.00
CA THR A 65 -3.58 -10.41 -2.72
C THR A 65 -3.50 -9.39 -1.60
N GLU A 66 -3.98 -9.74 -0.41
CA GLU A 66 -3.71 -8.96 0.80
C GLU A 66 -2.24 -9.10 1.21
N VAL A 67 -1.62 -7.99 1.63
CA VAL A 67 -0.21 -7.94 2.05
C VAL A 67 -0.05 -7.12 3.33
N PRO A 68 0.94 -7.45 4.18
CA PRO A 68 1.23 -6.66 5.37
C PRO A 68 1.88 -5.32 5.01
N TYR A 69 1.75 -4.33 5.90
CA TYR A 69 2.44 -3.04 5.78
C TYR A 69 3.95 -3.22 5.59
N SER A 70 4.56 -4.19 6.27
CA SER A 70 6.01 -4.46 6.16
C SER A 70 6.48 -4.78 4.74
N GLU A 71 5.62 -5.34 3.87
CA GLU A 71 5.97 -5.55 2.46
C GLU A 71 5.92 -4.24 1.66
N VAL A 72 4.92 -3.39 1.94
CA VAL A 72 4.71 -2.11 1.23
C VAL A 72 5.81 -1.11 1.56
N PHE A 73 6.30 -1.13 2.80
CA PHE A 73 7.33 -0.23 3.33
C PHE A 73 8.71 -0.90 3.42
N ASP A 74 8.96 -1.97 2.65
CA ASP A 74 10.25 -2.67 2.61
C ASP A 74 11.32 -1.80 1.92
N ASP A 75 12.17 -1.18 2.72
CA ASP A 75 13.25 -0.27 2.30
C ASP A 75 14.64 -0.92 2.27
N ARG A 76 14.72 -2.26 2.34
CA ARG A 76 15.98 -2.98 2.30
C ARG A 76 16.74 -2.73 0.99
N GLU A 77 18.06 -2.63 1.07
CA GLU A 77 18.93 -2.35 -0.09
C GLU A 77 18.87 -3.42 -1.20
N ASP A 78 18.53 -4.68 -0.84
CA ASP A 78 18.35 -5.77 -1.80
C ASP A 78 16.98 -5.73 -2.50
N ASN A 79 16.06 -4.86 -2.05
CA ASN A 79 14.78 -4.67 -2.69
C ASN A 79 14.93 -3.84 -3.99
N THR A 80 15.06 -4.56 -5.09
CA THR A 80 15.13 -3.97 -6.44
C THR A 80 13.81 -3.34 -6.94
N ALA A 81 12.72 -3.46 -6.20
CA ALA A 81 11.44 -2.86 -6.55
C ALA A 81 11.34 -1.45 -5.97
N THR A 82 11.26 -0.44 -6.83
CA THR A 82 11.31 0.96 -6.41
C THR A 82 9.92 1.60 -6.51
N PRO A 83 9.43 2.24 -5.42
CA PRO A 83 8.25 3.07 -5.52
C PRO A 83 8.59 4.31 -6.33
N TYR A 84 7.83 4.59 -7.39
CA TYR A 84 8.07 5.75 -8.27
C TYR A 84 6.94 6.76 -8.25
N PHE A 85 5.75 6.38 -7.76
CA PHE A 85 4.62 7.28 -7.64
C PHE A 85 3.76 6.95 -6.41
N LEU A 86 3.44 7.97 -5.62
CA LEU A 86 2.67 7.89 -4.38
C LEU A 86 1.40 8.73 -4.50
N VAL A 87 0.28 8.16 -4.08
CA VAL A 87 -1.00 8.87 -4.03
C VAL A 87 -1.42 9.03 -2.59
N PHE A 88 -1.72 10.26 -2.21
CA PHE A 88 -2.23 10.62 -0.90
C PHE A 88 -3.66 11.12 -1.00
N VAL A 89 -4.47 10.79 -0.01
CA VAL A 89 -5.83 11.32 0.15
C VAL A 89 -5.91 12.04 1.50
N ARG A 90 -6.66 13.14 1.54
CA ARG A 90 -6.88 13.92 2.77
C ARG A 90 -7.56 13.03 3.81
N GLU A 91 -7.06 13.03 5.04
CA GLU A 91 -7.45 12.04 6.05
C GLU A 91 -8.94 12.08 6.41
N ASP A 92 -9.52 13.28 6.49
CA ASP A 92 -10.96 13.51 6.73
C ASP A 92 -11.85 13.02 5.60
N LEU A 93 -11.31 12.87 4.39
CA LEU A 93 -12.01 12.45 3.18
C LEU A 93 -11.74 10.98 2.81
N ALA A 94 -10.76 10.33 3.45
CA ALA A 94 -10.27 9.01 3.05
C ALA A 94 -11.40 7.96 3.00
N ASN A 95 -12.21 7.87 4.05
CA ASN A 95 -13.26 6.84 4.12
C ASN A 95 -14.43 7.06 3.15
N GLU A 96 -14.65 8.30 2.71
CA GLU A 96 -15.73 8.67 1.80
C GLU A 96 -15.35 8.42 0.33
N TYR A 97 -14.13 8.79 -0.05
CA TYR A 97 -13.70 8.77 -1.45
C TYR A 97 -12.84 7.57 -1.84
N THR A 98 -12.38 6.75 -0.90
CA THR A 98 -11.55 5.57 -1.21
C THR A 98 -12.36 4.28 -1.05
N ASP A 99 -12.76 3.72 -2.18
CA ASP A 99 -13.28 2.35 -2.26
C ASP A 99 -12.29 1.47 -3.03
N ALA A 100 -11.78 0.41 -2.38
CA ALA A 100 -10.87 -0.53 -3.03
C ALA A 100 -11.57 -1.31 -4.14
N VAL A 101 -10.97 -1.34 -5.33
CA VAL A 101 -11.46 -2.10 -6.49
C VAL A 101 -11.29 -3.60 -6.19
N VAL A 102 -12.35 -4.41 -6.31
CA VAL A 102 -12.36 -5.84 -5.93
C VAL A 102 -12.08 -6.08 -4.44
N ARG A 103 -13.09 -5.83 -3.59
CA ARG A 103 -13.03 -6.13 -2.14
C ARG A 103 -13.13 -7.63 -1.82
N GLN A 104 -13.81 -8.38 -2.68
CA GLN A 104 -13.95 -9.83 -2.59
C GLN A 104 -13.37 -10.41 -3.88
N PRO A 105 -12.15 -10.98 -3.87
CA PRO A 105 -11.78 -11.88 -4.96
C PRO A 105 -12.82 -13.00 -4.99
N LEU A 106 -13.31 -13.37 -6.19
CA LEU A 106 -14.20 -14.51 -6.33
C LEU A 106 -13.57 -15.69 -5.60
N SER A 107 -14.24 -16.21 -4.58
CA SER A 107 -13.77 -17.44 -3.96
C SER A 107 -13.78 -18.52 -5.03
N LEU A 108 -12.76 -19.41 -5.06
CA LEU A 108 -12.75 -20.55 -5.98
C LEU A 108 -14.03 -21.41 -5.86
N GLN A 109 -14.69 -21.36 -4.69
CA GLN A 109 -16.04 -21.92 -4.47
C GLN A 109 -17.07 -21.36 -5.46
N THR A 110 -17.06 -20.05 -5.73
CA THR A 110 -18.03 -19.37 -6.60
C THR A 110 -17.92 -19.79 -8.07
N GLU A 111 -16.73 -20.16 -8.54
CA GLU A 111 -16.56 -20.73 -9.88
C GLU A 111 -17.02 -22.18 -9.96
N ALA A 112 -16.71 -23.00 -8.94
CA ALA A 112 -17.18 -24.39 -8.86
C ALA A 112 -18.72 -24.49 -8.75
N ASP A 113 -19.32 -23.58 -7.97
CA ASP A 113 -20.78 -23.49 -7.82
C ASP A 113 -21.46 -22.98 -9.10
N LYS A 114 -20.81 -22.08 -9.85
CA LYS A 114 -21.30 -21.67 -11.18
C LYS A 114 -21.21 -22.78 -12.21
N LEU A 115 -20.10 -23.53 -12.26
CA LEU A 115 -19.93 -24.61 -13.23
C LEU A 115 -20.95 -25.74 -13.03
N SER A 116 -21.16 -26.14 -11.76
CA SER A 116 -22.16 -27.16 -11.40
C SER A 116 -23.62 -26.72 -11.64
N SER A 117 -23.89 -25.41 -11.55
CA SER A 117 -25.21 -24.86 -11.86
C SER A 117 -25.50 -24.82 -13.38
N ILE A 118 -24.48 -24.79 -14.23
CA ILE A 118 -24.64 -24.79 -15.70
C ILE A 118 -24.92 -26.22 -16.19
N ASP A 119 -24.19 -27.22 -15.68
CA ASP A 119 -24.40 -28.63 -16.04
C ASP A 119 -25.79 -29.17 -15.65
N SER A 120 -26.43 -28.58 -14.64
CA SER A 120 -27.78 -28.95 -14.19
C SER A 120 -28.92 -28.27 -14.96
N MET A 121 -28.62 -27.29 -15.82
CA MET A 121 -29.61 -26.66 -16.72
C MET A 121 -29.62 -27.27 -18.13
N GLU A 122 -28.60 -28.05 -18.50
CA GLU A 122 -28.50 -28.75 -19.79
C GLU A 122 -28.96 -30.23 -19.73
N SER A 123 -29.51 -30.66 -18.58
CA SER A 123 -30.11 -32.00 -18.36
C SER A 123 -31.64 -31.95 -18.35
#